data_AF-A0A518EQ72-F1
#
_entry.id   AF-A0A518EQ72-F1
#
_cell.length_a   1.000
_cell.length_b   1.000
_cell.length_c   1.000
_cell.angle_alpha   90.00
_cell.angle_beta   90.00
_cell.angle_gamma   90.00
#
_symmetry.space_group_name_H-M   'P 1'
#
loop_
_entity.id
_entity.type
_entity.pdbx_description
1 polymer ?
#
loop_
_entity_poly.entity_id
_entity_poly.type
_entity_poly.pdbx_seq_one_letter_code
_entity_poly.pdbx_strand_id
1 'polypeptide(L)'
;MRSPIPAFLLLGLSSTLFPMEAARSAGRLPAGIQQGESLEDPVDRAAREAFAALPRRQKIGRIRGLNARSEVRFVSLPDTVFTLEGSFSAPQRSRVILSSADGAFERYQVGATLFGRDLRGGVAAEATPSYVLTKNGRTETLLDIELRRALFFWPDAPEFTGSGTTFTAKIEDLGVLLATVEETSGLPTKISSFGRDGKIAAEFHSIVWARPGSEDARAWPASFVFAAGGSDLWKEAVENVEDEWLFSDVWFLPRDRVTSVIGVEATDKLRVQALHGAWIYRWDLTENPLSTEATSLQEAANAGAASWTSILTLVDILGRELPGLTASPFVELILDEKGRPTALEYEIISSGPQKLPGSRLTYRPPSIVWAYALDLTTKERDLDALSVARSALAEATKAKQGAPVGSRLRFRVGEESLGDVTRSVGIDLELVADAPPGQESPVKEPVK
;
A
#
# COMPACT_ATOMS: atom_id res chain seq x y z
N MET A 1 22.06 -2.88 -22.51
CA MET A 1 21.09 -1.79 -22.73
C MET A 1 19.80 -2.22 -22.05
N ARG A 2 19.42 -1.58 -20.93
CA ARG A 2 18.16 -1.88 -20.23
C ARG A 2 17.04 -1.14 -20.96
N SER A 3 16.06 -1.89 -21.46
CA SER A 3 14.91 -1.33 -22.17
C SER A 3 14.10 -0.47 -21.19
N PRO A 4 13.69 0.76 -21.54
CA PRO A 4 12.78 1.52 -20.70
C PRO A 4 11.45 0.75 -20.61
N ILE A 5 10.88 0.68 -19.40
CA ILE A 5 9.48 0.28 -19.19
C ILE A 5 8.63 1.03 -20.23
N PRO A 6 7.83 0.36 -21.08
CA PRO A 6 6.94 1.06 -21.97
C PRO A 6 5.93 1.84 -21.11
N ALA A 7 6.16 3.15 -20.98
CA ALA A 7 5.34 4.11 -20.24
C ALA A 7 3.94 4.33 -20.86
N PHE A 8 3.45 3.37 -21.67
CA PHE A 8 2.27 3.50 -22.52
C PHE A 8 1.07 2.66 -22.10
N LEU A 9 1.19 1.89 -21.02
CA LEU A 9 0.07 1.09 -20.51
C LEU A 9 0.06 1.28 -19.02
N LEU A 10 -0.98 1.95 -18.49
CA LEU A 10 -1.65 1.72 -17.21
C LEU A 10 -2.37 3.01 -16.77
N LEU A 11 -3.71 2.93 -16.78
CA LEU A 11 -4.67 3.93 -16.27
C LEU A 11 -4.97 5.15 -17.17
N GLY A 12 -5.14 4.91 -18.47
CA GLY A 12 -5.79 5.86 -19.38
C GLY A 12 -4.89 6.41 -20.49
N LEU A 13 -4.67 5.61 -21.54
CA LEU A 13 -4.13 6.11 -22.81
C LEU A 13 -4.97 5.64 -24.00
N SER A 14 -5.96 6.46 -24.34
CA SER A 14 -6.21 6.79 -25.73
C SER A 14 -5.10 7.73 -26.22
N SER A 15 -4.61 7.48 -27.43
CA SER A 15 -3.38 7.97 -28.04
C SER A 15 -3.39 9.43 -28.52
N THR A 16 -3.89 10.38 -27.72
CA THR A 16 -3.80 11.81 -28.07
C THR A 16 -3.49 12.71 -26.87
N LEU A 17 -2.49 13.60 -27.07
CA LEU A 17 -2.11 14.79 -26.27
C LEU A 17 -0.95 14.65 -25.26
N PHE A 18 0.28 14.78 -25.76
CA PHE A 18 1.32 15.58 -25.11
C PHE A 18 2.11 16.36 -26.18
N PRO A 19 1.90 17.68 -26.36
CA PRO A 19 2.99 18.51 -26.85
C PRO A 19 3.91 18.77 -25.65
N MET A 20 4.96 17.96 -25.52
CA MET A 20 6.18 18.38 -24.82
C MET A 20 6.93 19.29 -25.80
N GLU A 21 6.63 20.59 -25.78
CA GLU A 21 7.44 21.57 -26.50
C GLU A 21 7.74 22.80 -25.62
N ALA A 22 9.02 22.90 -25.28
CA ALA A 22 9.80 24.11 -25.05
C ALA A 22 9.23 25.20 -24.11
N ALA A 23 9.59 25.11 -22.82
CA ALA A 23 9.83 26.29 -21.98
C ALA A 23 11.19 26.15 -21.25
N ARG A 24 12.26 25.94 -22.04
CA ARG A 24 13.63 26.31 -21.65
C ARG A 24 14.15 27.26 -22.72
N SER A 25 13.91 28.55 -22.53
CA SER A 25 14.56 29.62 -23.28
C SER A 25 14.65 30.84 -22.38
N ALA A 26 15.85 31.40 -22.32
CA ALA A 26 16.31 32.37 -21.37
C ALA A 26 15.57 33.72 -21.45
N GLY A 27 15.27 34.30 -20.29
CA GLY A 27 14.88 35.70 -20.16
C GLY A 27 15.28 36.19 -18.77
N ARG A 28 16.26 37.10 -18.70
CA ARG A 28 16.61 37.84 -17.48
C ARG A 28 15.35 38.44 -16.87
N LEU A 29 15.05 38.10 -15.61
CA LEU A 29 14.04 38.82 -14.83
C LEU A 29 14.60 40.21 -14.46
N PRO A 30 13.85 41.30 -14.70
CA PRO A 30 14.22 42.61 -14.16
C PRO A 30 14.10 42.59 -12.63
N ALA A 31 15.08 43.20 -11.97
CA ALA A 31 15.09 43.37 -10.53
C ALA A 31 13.92 44.29 -10.10
N GLY A 32 12.99 43.74 -9.33
CA GLY A 32 11.96 44.51 -8.64
C GLY A 32 10.56 43.93 -8.79
N ILE A 33 10.24 42.87 -8.03
CA ILE A 33 8.85 42.58 -7.65
C ILE A 33 8.85 42.25 -6.15
N GLN A 34 7.86 42.86 -5.50
CA GLN A 34 7.58 42.99 -4.08
C GLN A 34 7.47 41.65 -3.34
N GLN A 35 7.57 41.70 -2.01
CA GLN A 35 7.35 40.60 -1.07
C GLN A 35 6.12 39.78 -1.48
N GLY A 36 6.38 38.64 -2.13
CA GLY A 36 5.36 37.82 -2.76
C GLY A 36 4.54 37.08 -1.71
N GLU A 37 3.22 37.13 -1.86
CA GLU A 37 2.35 36.05 -1.41
C GLU A 37 3.04 34.73 -1.78
N SER A 38 3.33 33.90 -0.78
CA SER A 38 3.80 32.55 -1.01
C SER A 38 2.75 31.85 -1.88
N LEU A 39 3.02 31.70 -3.17
CA LEU A 39 2.17 30.96 -4.10
C LEU A 39 2.13 29.51 -3.60
N GLU A 40 1.07 29.20 -2.88
CA GLU A 40 0.76 27.87 -2.40
C GLU A 40 0.83 26.86 -3.56
N ASP A 41 1.52 25.74 -3.35
CA ASP A 41 1.61 24.68 -4.36
C ASP A 41 0.19 24.22 -4.73
N PRO A 42 -0.18 24.21 -6.03
CA PRO A 42 -1.52 23.83 -6.46
C PRO A 42 -1.92 22.41 -6.03
N VAL A 43 -0.95 21.50 -5.85
CA VAL A 43 -1.19 20.14 -5.34
C VAL A 43 -1.54 20.18 -3.86
N ASP A 44 -0.85 20.99 -3.06
CA ASP A 44 -1.12 21.16 -1.63
C ASP A 44 -2.51 21.77 -1.41
N ARG A 45 -2.88 22.77 -2.21
CA ARG A 45 -4.22 23.35 -2.22
C ARG A 45 -5.29 22.30 -2.52
N ALA A 46 -5.09 21.54 -3.60
CA ALA A 46 -6.02 20.50 -4.00
C ALA A 46 -6.17 19.41 -2.93
N ALA A 47 -5.08 19.04 -2.24
CA ALA A 47 -5.10 18.09 -1.15
C ALA A 47 -5.87 18.62 0.07
N ARG A 48 -5.65 19.88 0.47
CA ARG A 48 -6.39 20.51 1.57
C ARG A 48 -7.89 20.63 1.26
N GLU A 49 -8.24 21.08 0.06
CA GLU A 49 -9.63 21.18 -0.38
C GLU A 49 -10.31 19.80 -0.40
N ALA A 50 -9.63 18.78 -0.95
CA ALA A 50 -10.14 17.41 -0.96
C ALA A 50 -10.41 16.90 0.46
N PHE A 51 -9.47 17.10 1.40
CA PHE A 51 -9.63 16.70 2.80
C PHE A 51 -10.78 17.41 3.49
N ALA A 52 -10.92 18.71 3.28
CA ALA A 52 -12.00 19.49 3.87
C ALA A 52 -13.40 19.03 3.38
N ALA A 53 -13.48 18.55 2.14
CA ALA A 53 -14.71 18.07 1.53
C ALA A 53 -14.99 16.58 1.76
N LEU A 54 -14.07 15.81 2.37
CA LEU A 54 -14.22 14.37 2.55
C LEU A 54 -15.42 14.02 3.44
N PRO A 55 -16.35 13.18 2.96
CA PRO A 55 -17.38 12.64 3.83
C PRO A 55 -16.78 11.76 4.93
N ARG A 56 -17.51 11.62 6.04
CA ARG A 56 -17.14 10.69 7.11
C ARG A 56 -17.02 9.26 6.55
N ARG A 57 -16.01 8.53 7.02
CA ARG A 57 -15.83 7.13 6.66
C ARG A 57 -17.04 6.29 7.07
N GLN A 58 -17.40 5.35 6.23
CA GLN A 58 -18.51 4.42 6.42
C GLN A 58 -18.04 2.99 6.15
N LYS A 59 -18.69 2.02 6.79
CA LYS A 59 -18.49 0.61 6.48
C LYS A 59 -19.28 0.24 5.22
N ILE A 60 -18.75 -0.68 4.42
CA ILE A 60 -19.48 -1.34 3.33
C ILE A 60 -19.77 -2.76 3.80
N GLY A 61 -21.04 -3.07 4.11
CA GLY A 61 -21.39 -4.29 4.81
C GLY A 61 -20.60 -4.43 6.12
N ARG A 62 -19.78 -5.47 6.24
CA ARG A 62 -18.86 -5.68 7.38
C ARG A 62 -17.48 -5.04 7.22
N ILE A 63 -17.14 -4.56 6.03
CA ILE A 63 -15.80 -4.09 5.65
C ILE A 63 -15.59 -2.66 6.15
N ARG A 64 -14.56 -2.44 6.98
CA ARG A 64 -14.19 -1.10 7.46
C ARG A 64 -13.19 -0.40 6.54
N GLY A 65 -12.27 -1.20 6.01
CA GLY A 65 -11.24 -0.81 5.08
C GLY A 65 -10.66 -2.07 4.49
N LEU A 66 -10.47 -2.06 3.18
CA LEU A 66 -9.95 -3.19 2.44
C LEU A 66 -8.49 -2.92 2.07
N ASN A 67 -7.59 -3.85 2.36
CA ASN A 67 -6.27 -3.92 1.76
C ASN A 67 -6.17 -5.21 0.98
N ALA A 68 -5.82 -5.13 -0.30
CA ALA A 68 -5.60 -6.28 -1.15
C ALA A 68 -4.20 -6.21 -1.75
N ARG A 69 -3.54 -7.36 -1.79
CA ARG A 69 -2.24 -7.54 -2.43
C ARG A 69 -2.35 -8.63 -3.48
N SER A 70 -1.81 -8.35 -4.65
CA SER A 70 -1.92 -9.22 -5.80
C SER A 70 -0.62 -9.27 -6.59
N GLU A 71 -0.33 -10.43 -7.19
CA GLU A 71 0.64 -10.53 -8.28
C GLU A 71 -0.03 -10.18 -9.60
N VAL A 72 0.64 -9.36 -10.41
CA VAL A 72 0.20 -8.97 -11.74
C VAL A 72 1.24 -9.39 -12.77
N ARG A 73 0.77 -10.04 -13.85
CA ARG A 73 1.58 -10.39 -15.02
C ARG A 73 0.96 -9.79 -16.27
N PHE A 74 1.67 -8.85 -16.88
CA PHE A 74 1.24 -8.23 -18.12
C PHE A 74 1.38 -9.19 -19.29
N VAL A 75 0.43 -9.16 -20.22
CA VAL A 75 0.49 -9.94 -21.45
C VAL A 75 1.73 -9.55 -22.28
N SER A 76 2.11 -8.28 -22.25
CA SER A 76 3.31 -7.78 -22.95
C SER A 76 4.62 -8.08 -22.23
N LEU A 77 4.59 -8.45 -20.94
CA LEU A 77 5.76 -8.72 -20.11
C LEU A 77 5.52 -9.96 -19.23
N PRO A 78 5.32 -11.14 -19.84
CA PRO A 78 4.85 -12.34 -19.12
C PRO A 78 5.83 -12.86 -18.07
N ASP A 79 7.13 -12.61 -18.28
CA ASP A 79 8.21 -13.07 -17.41
C ASP A 79 8.48 -12.12 -16.23
N THR A 80 7.84 -10.95 -16.19
CA THR A 80 8.00 -9.98 -15.11
C THR A 80 6.78 -10.03 -14.19
N VAL A 81 7.04 -10.24 -12.89
CA VAL A 81 6.02 -10.16 -11.85
C VAL A 81 5.99 -8.75 -11.28
N PHE A 82 4.81 -8.18 -11.24
CA PHE A 82 4.52 -6.91 -10.58
C PHE A 82 3.71 -7.18 -9.32
N THR A 83 3.88 -6.35 -8.31
CA THR A 83 3.03 -6.37 -7.13
C THR A 83 2.03 -5.22 -7.23
N LEU A 84 0.74 -5.53 -7.09
CA LEU A 84 -0.34 -4.56 -7.05
C LEU A 84 -0.95 -4.54 -5.65
N GLU A 85 -0.85 -3.40 -4.98
CA GLU A 85 -1.47 -3.15 -3.68
C GLU A 85 -2.62 -2.17 -3.85
N GLY A 86 -3.79 -2.55 -3.36
CA GLY A 86 -5.00 -1.73 -3.38
C GLY A 86 -5.56 -1.57 -1.98
N SER A 87 -5.51 -0.34 -1.46
CA SER A 87 -6.18 0.02 -0.22
C SER A 87 -7.43 0.85 -0.51
N PHE A 88 -8.55 0.48 0.08
CA PHE A 88 -9.84 1.13 -0.15
C PHE A 88 -10.55 1.37 1.18
N SER A 89 -11.03 2.60 1.35
CA SER A 89 -11.99 2.93 2.40
C SER A 89 -13.16 3.68 1.78
N ALA A 90 -14.33 3.57 2.39
CA ALA A 90 -15.52 4.21 1.89
C ALA A 90 -15.86 5.46 2.71
N PRO A 91 -16.43 6.49 2.07
CA PRO A 91 -16.49 6.70 0.62
C PRO A 91 -15.17 7.26 0.06
N GLN A 92 -14.94 7.06 -1.25
CA GLN A 92 -13.98 7.83 -2.08
C GLN A 92 -12.56 7.95 -1.53
N ARG A 93 -12.04 6.87 -0.96
CA ARG A 93 -10.65 6.76 -0.50
C ARG A 93 -10.04 5.52 -1.10
N SER A 94 -9.07 5.73 -1.97
CA SER A 94 -8.41 4.63 -2.66
C SER A 94 -6.92 4.95 -2.80
N ARG A 95 -6.07 3.97 -2.53
CA ARG A 95 -4.64 4.04 -2.84
C ARG A 95 -4.31 2.79 -3.63
N VAL A 96 -3.73 2.97 -4.81
CA VAL A 96 -3.33 1.87 -5.68
C VAL A 96 -1.87 2.04 -6.01
N ILE A 97 -1.07 1.01 -5.75
CA ILE A 97 0.36 1.00 -6.01
C ILE A 97 0.66 -0.21 -6.87
N LEU A 98 1.21 0.01 -8.05
CA LEU A 98 1.80 -1.05 -8.87
C LEU A 98 3.31 -0.92 -8.83
N SER A 99 4.02 -1.92 -8.36
CA SER A 99 5.47 -1.90 -8.21
C SER A 99 6.15 -3.08 -8.91
N SER A 100 7.41 -2.85 -9.30
CA SER A 100 8.35 -3.86 -9.75
C SER A 100 9.76 -3.50 -9.29
N ALA A 101 10.77 -4.30 -9.67
CA ALA A 101 12.17 -3.97 -9.43
C ALA A 101 12.59 -2.64 -10.12
N ASP A 102 11.90 -2.24 -11.19
CA ASP A 102 12.27 -1.09 -12.00
C ASP A 102 11.50 0.19 -11.64
N GLY A 103 10.67 0.17 -10.59
CA GLY A 103 9.94 1.36 -10.12
C GLY A 103 8.54 1.06 -9.62
N ALA A 104 7.74 2.12 -9.44
CA ALA A 104 6.37 2.01 -9.00
C ALA A 104 5.48 3.13 -9.54
N PHE A 105 4.21 2.83 -9.74
CA PHE A 105 3.15 3.77 -10.10
C PHE A 105 2.16 3.84 -8.95
N GLU A 106 1.96 5.04 -8.41
CA GLU A 106 1.06 5.27 -7.29
C GLU A 106 -0.09 6.17 -7.72
N ARG A 107 -1.32 5.78 -7.35
CA ARG A 107 -2.52 6.57 -7.54
C ARG A 107 -3.27 6.70 -6.22
N TYR A 108 -3.76 7.90 -5.97
CA TYR A 108 -4.42 8.27 -4.73
C TYR A 108 -5.73 8.96 -5.04
N GLN A 109 -6.84 8.46 -4.51
CA GLN A 109 -8.14 9.09 -4.56
C GLN A 109 -8.50 9.60 -3.17
N VAL A 110 -8.83 10.89 -3.11
CA VAL A 110 -9.33 11.57 -1.91
C VAL A 110 -10.55 12.39 -2.34
N GLY A 111 -11.74 11.86 -2.06
CA GLY A 111 -12.98 12.44 -2.55
C GLY A 111 -13.01 12.41 -4.09
N ALA A 112 -13.30 13.56 -4.69
CA ALA A 112 -13.29 13.74 -6.14
C ALA A 112 -11.88 13.92 -6.72
N THR A 113 -10.87 14.19 -5.89
CA THR A 113 -9.51 14.51 -6.35
C THR A 113 -8.68 13.25 -6.51
N LEU A 114 -7.91 13.22 -7.59
CA LEU A 114 -7.03 12.12 -7.92
C LEU A 114 -5.60 12.64 -8.05
N PHE A 115 -4.66 11.98 -7.37
CA PHE A 115 -3.24 12.28 -7.43
C PHE A 115 -2.46 11.10 -7.99
N GLY A 116 -1.30 11.38 -8.57
CA GLY A 116 -0.38 10.39 -9.11
C GLY A 116 1.07 10.68 -8.76
N ARG A 117 1.87 9.62 -8.71
CA ARG A 117 3.33 9.67 -8.60
C ARG A 117 3.93 8.49 -9.36
N ASP A 118 4.93 8.74 -10.20
CA ASP A 118 5.53 7.73 -11.08
C ASP A 118 7.03 7.57 -10.75
N LEU A 119 7.32 6.62 -9.87
CA LEU A 119 8.65 6.33 -9.34
C LEU A 119 9.45 5.47 -10.32
N ARG A 120 10.66 5.90 -10.65
CA ARG A 120 11.57 5.14 -11.52
C ARG A 120 12.65 4.45 -10.69
N GLY A 121 12.96 3.21 -11.02
CA GLY A 121 14.03 2.44 -10.41
C GLY A 121 15.37 3.14 -10.56
N GLY A 122 16.14 3.20 -9.47
CA GLY A 122 17.43 3.90 -9.42
C GLY A 122 17.33 5.43 -9.36
N VAL A 123 16.13 6.02 -9.34
CA VAL A 123 15.93 7.45 -9.06
C VAL A 123 15.45 7.58 -7.62
N ALA A 124 16.06 8.48 -6.84
CA ALA A 124 15.62 8.77 -5.49
C ALA A 124 14.16 9.24 -5.51
N ALA A 125 13.30 8.69 -4.65
CA ALA A 125 11.87 8.99 -4.66
C ALA A 125 11.59 10.50 -4.60
N GLU A 126 12.40 11.23 -3.84
CA GLU A 126 12.44 12.69 -3.64
C GLU A 126 12.44 13.48 -4.96
N ALA A 127 13.06 12.92 -6.00
CA ALA A 127 13.19 13.58 -7.30
C ALA A 127 11.92 13.47 -8.15
N THR A 128 10.93 12.69 -7.72
CA THR A 128 9.65 12.52 -8.41
C THR A 128 8.52 13.13 -7.59
N PRO A 129 8.11 14.38 -7.88
CA PRO A 129 6.98 15.01 -7.20
C PRO A 129 5.65 14.37 -7.61
N SER A 130 4.70 14.36 -6.69
CA SER A 130 3.32 14.01 -7.01
C SER A 130 2.63 15.13 -7.79
N TYR A 131 1.59 14.74 -8.53
CA TYR A 131 0.79 15.63 -9.36
C TYR A 131 -0.71 15.34 -9.23
N VAL A 132 -1.53 16.33 -9.57
CA VAL A 132 -2.99 16.15 -9.68
C VAL A 132 -3.33 15.67 -11.08
N LEU A 133 -4.09 14.58 -11.18
CA LEU A 133 -4.63 14.12 -12.46
C LEU A 133 -5.82 15.00 -12.85
N THR A 134 -5.79 15.54 -14.08
CA THR A 134 -6.85 16.41 -14.60
C THR A 134 -7.46 15.85 -15.88
N LYS A 135 -8.65 16.36 -16.25
CA LYS A 135 -9.36 16.04 -17.50
C LYS A 135 -9.67 14.54 -17.67
N ASN A 136 -9.51 14.00 -18.89
CA ASN A 136 -9.97 12.67 -19.28
C ASN A 136 -9.27 11.54 -18.52
N GLY A 137 -7.95 11.65 -18.31
CA GLY A 137 -7.20 10.65 -17.55
C GLY A 137 -7.70 10.49 -16.11
N ARG A 138 -8.22 11.57 -15.50
CA ARG A 138 -8.88 11.50 -14.18
C ARG A 138 -10.16 10.68 -14.24
N THR A 139 -11.04 10.94 -15.20
CA THR A 139 -12.33 10.24 -15.32
C THR A 139 -12.13 8.74 -15.56
N GLU A 140 -11.23 8.39 -16.48
CA GLU A 140 -10.89 6.99 -16.78
C GLU A 140 -10.30 6.29 -15.55
N THR A 141 -9.31 6.90 -14.88
CA THR A 141 -8.70 6.29 -13.69
C THR A 141 -9.71 6.15 -12.54
N LEU A 142 -10.59 7.12 -12.33
CA LEU A 142 -11.63 7.00 -11.31
C LEU A 142 -12.60 5.86 -11.63
N LEU A 143 -12.99 5.71 -12.90
CA LEU A 143 -13.85 4.61 -13.32
C LEU A 143 -13.16 3.25 -13.16
N ASP A 144 -11.86 3.14 -13.44
CA ASP A 144 -11.06 1.94 -13.19
C ASP A 144 -10.98 1.61 -11.69
N ILE A 145 -10.81 2.62 -10.84
CA ILE A 145 -10.84 2.46 -9.37
C ILE A 145 -12.21 1.95 -8.92
N GLU A 146 -13.30 2.53 -9.42
CA GLU A 146 -14.66 2.09 -9.06
C GLU A 146 -14.97 0.69 -9.61
N LEU A 147 -14.49 0.34 -10.80
CA LEU A 147 -14.55 -1.02 -11.34
C LEU A 147 -13.85 -2.03 -10.42
N ARG A 148 -12.67 -1.68 -9.90
CA ARG A 148 -11.93 -2.52 -8.93
C ARG A 148 -12.63 -2.60 -7.59
N ARG A 149 -13.16 -1.49 -7.09
CA ARG A 149 -13.98 -1.47 -5.88
C ARG A 149 -15.20 -2.37 -6.03
N ALA A 150 -15.90 -2.32 -7.17
CA ALA A 150 -17.03 -3.19 -7.44
C ALA A 150 -16.69 -4.68 -7.36
N LEU A 151 -15.50 -5.07 -7.84
CA LEU A 151 -15.04 -6.46 -7.76
C LEU A 151 -14.78 -6.89 -6.31
N PHE A 152 -14.04 -6.10 -5.54
CA PHE A 152 -13.66 -6.49 -4.18
C PHE A 152 -14.79 -6.28 -3.16
N PHE A 153 -15.67 -5.30 -3.36
CA PHE A 153 -16.81 -5.01 -2.49
C PHE A 153 -18.10 -5.70 -2.94
N TRP A 154 -18.08 -6.58 -3.94
CA TRP A 154 -19.28 -7.32 -4.34
C TRP A 154 -19.88 -8.14 -3.18
N PRO A 155 -21.22 -8.16 -2.99
CA PRO A 155 -22.25 -7.38 -3.70
C PRO A 155 -22.58 -6.04 -3.04
N ASP A 156 -21.88 -5.68 -1.97
CA ASP A 156 -22.26 -4.58 -1.06
C ASP A 156 -21.99 -3.18 -1.65
N ALA A 157 -21.05 -3.05 -2.59
CA ALA A 157 -20.81 -1.79 -3.27
C ALA A 157 -20.17 -1.98 -4.66
N PRO A 158 -20.45 -1.07 -5.62
CA PRO A 158 -21.51 -0.05 -5.56
C PRO A 158 -22.92 -0.68 -5.55
N GLU A 159 -23.95 0.13 -5.37
CA GLU A 159 -25.34 -0.35 -5.35
C GLU A 159 -25.76 -0.88 -6.73
N PHE A 160 -25.65 -2.19 -6.90
CA PHE A 160 -26.05 -2.89 -8.11
C PHE A 160 -27.55 -3.15 -8.11
N THR A 161 -28.20 -2.83 -9.23
CA THR A 161 -29.62 -3.06 -9.48
C THR A 161 -29.79 -3.89 -10.76
N GLY A 162 -30.72 -4.84 -10.75
CA GLY A 162 -30.91 -5.76 -11.86
C GLY A 162 -31.67 -7.01 -11.45
N SER A 163 -31.83 -7.94 -12.39
CA SER A 163 -32.52 -9.22 -12.17
C SER A 163 -31.90 -10.32 -13.02
N GLY A 164 -31.96 -11.56 -12.52
CA GLY A 164 -31.34 -12.70 -13.19
C GLY A 164 -29.82 -12.64 -13.12
N THR A 165 -29.15 -12.76 -14.26
CA THR A 165 -27.68 -12.85 -14.35
C THR A 165 -26.98 -11.52 -14.60
N THR A 166 -27.71 -10.41 -14.67
CA THR A 166 -27.16 -9.11 -15.06
C THR A 166 -27.59 -8.00 -14.11
N PHE A 167 -26.60 -7.24 -13.63
CA PHE A 167 -26.78 -6.14 -12.70
C PHE A 167 -26.01 -4.90 -13.16
N THR A 168 -26.53 -3.72 -12.88
CA THR A 168 -25.94 -2.44 -13.24
C THR A 168 -25.82 -1.51 -12.04
N ALA A 169 -24.75 -0.74 -11.99
CA ALA A 169 -24.55 0.32 -11.00
C ALA A 169 -24.15 1.62 -11.70
N LYS A 170 -24.84 2.72 -11.39
CA LYS A 170 -24.47 4.04 -11.88
C LYS A 170 -23.35 4.62 -11.01
N ILE A 171 -22.26 5.04 -11.63
CA ILE A 171 -21.13 5.66 -10.94
C ILE A 171 -21.20 7.17 -11.16
N GLU A 172 -21.90 7.86 -10.27
CA GLU A 172 -22.13 9.31 -10.28
C GLU A 172 -22.27 9.85 -11.72
N ASP A 173 -21.38 10.76 -12.11
CA ASP A 173 -21.22 11.25 -13.46
C ASP A 173 -20.04 10.59 -14.20
N LEU A 174 -19.37 9.56 -13.70
CA LEU A 174 -18.29 8.87 -14.42
C LEU A 174 -18.79 7.92 -15.51
N GLY A 175 -19.81 7.13 -15.21
CA GLY A 175 -20.26 6.06 -16.10
C GLY A 175 -21.18 5.04 -15.44
N VAL A 176 -21.19 3.82 -15.98
CA VAL A 176 -21.99 2.69 -15.50
C VAL A 176 -21.12 1.45 -15.38
N LEU A 177 -21.29 0.67 -14.32
CA LEU A 177 -20.74 -0.67 -14.21
C LEU A 177 -21.84 -1.69 -14.55
N LEU A 178 -21.46 -2.75 -15.24
CA LEU A 178 -22.30 -3.89 -15.58
C LEU A 178 -21.63 -5.15 -15.04
N ALA A 179 -22.28 -5.85 -14.13
CA ALA A 179 -21.86 -7.16 -13.64
C ALA A 179 -22.70 -8.26 -14.28
N THR A 180 -22.01 -9.28 -14.80
CA THR A 180 -22.62 -10.55 -15.19
C THR A 180 -22.25 -11.59 -14.14
N VAL A 181 -23.25 -12.25 -13.58
CA VAL A 181 -23.08 -13.21 -12.47
C VAL A 181 -23.43 -14.64 -12.89
N GLU A 182 -22.78 -15.60 -12.24
CA GLU A 182 -23.19 -16.99 -12.32
C GLU A 182 -24.49 -17.22 -11.53
N GLU A 183 -25.47 -17.89 -12.13
CA GLU A 183 -26.82 -18.06 -11.58
C GLU A 183 -26.84 -18.82 -10.25
N THR A 184 -25.96 -19.81 -10.08
CA THR A 184 -25.93 -20.67 -8.90
C THR A 184 -25.22 -20.01 -7.71
N SER A 185 -24.09 -19.36 -7.94
CA SER A 185 -23.29 -18.75 -6.87
C SER A 185 -23.64 -17.30 -6.60
N GLY A 186 -24.27 -16.61 -7.55
CA GLY A 186 -24.50 -15.16 -7.50
C GLY A 186 -23.20 -14.33 -7.60
N LEU A 187 -22.08 -14.96 -7.94
CA LEU A 187 -20.77 -14.31 -8.02
C LEU A 187 -20.51 -13.81 -9.44
N PRO A 188 -19.94 -12.59 -9.61
CA PRO A 188 -19.59 -12.06 -10.90
C PRO A 188 -18.57 -12.93 -11.64
N THR A 189 -18.89 -13.30 -12.87
CA THR A 189 -17.93 -13.90 -13.81
C THR A 189 -17.26 -12.83 -14.67
N LYS A 190 -17.91 -11.66 -14.78
CA LYS A 190 -17.44 -10.49 -15.49
C LYS A 190 -18.00 -9.20 -14.88
N ILE A 191 -17.19 -8.15 -14.81
CA ILE A 191 -17.62 -6.79 -14.51
C ILE A 191 -17.02 -5.86 -15.55
N SER A 192 -17.85 -5.12 -16.27
CA SER A 192 -17.43 -4.15 -17.29
C SER A 192 -17.78 -2.73 -16.84
N SER A 193 -16.91 -1.79 -17.16
CA SER A 193 -17.15 -0.36 -17.00
C SER A 193 -17.46 0.27 -18.36
N PHE A 194 -18.48 1.13 -18.36
CA PHE A 194 -18.91 1.89 -19.52
C PHE A 194 -18.74 3.37 -19.22
N GLY A 195 -18.01 4.08 -20.09
CA GLY A 195 -17.84 5.52 -19.99
C GLY A 195 -19.14 6.28 -20.27
N ARG A 196 -19.11 7.61 -20.13
CA ARG A 196 -20.25 8.49 -20.46
C ARG A 196 -20.73 8.35 -21.91
N ASP A 197 -19.85 7.96 -22.82
CA ASP A 197 -20.16 7.73 -24.23
C ASP A 197 -20.83 6.37 -24.49
N GLY A 198 -21.06 5.57 -23.44
CA GLY A 198 -21.67 4.26 -23.51
C GLY A 198 -20.77 3.18 -24.09
N LYS A 199 -19.48 3.46 -24.32
CA LYS A 199 -18.51 2.46 -24.76
C LYS A 199 -17.86 1.79 -23.56
N ILE A 200 -17.48 0.53 -23.76
CA ILE A 200 -16.68 -0.20 -22.76
C ILE A 200 -15.34 0.51 -22.63
N ALA A 201 -15.02 0.92 -21.40
CA ALA A 201 -13.72 1.49 -21.05
C ALA A 201 -12.76 0.37 -20.66
N ALA A 202 -13.14 -0.43 -19.66
CA ALA A 202 -12.36 -1.54 -19.14
C ALA A 202 -13.27 -2.63 -18.55
N GLU A 203 -12.74 -3.85 -18.39
CA GLU A 203 -13.46 -4.95 -17.75
C GLU A 203 -12.54 -5.92 -17.00
N PHE A 204 -13.09 -6.54 -15.97
CA PHE A 204 -12.58 -7.77 -15.37
C PHE A 204 -13.40 -8.95 -15.88
N HIS A 205 -12.73 -10.02 -16.32
CA HIS A 205 -13.38 -11.26 -16.74
C HIS A 205 -12.57 -12.48 -16.32
N SER A 206 -13.14 -13.67 -16.56
CA SER A 206 -12.56 -14.95 -16.12
C SER A 206 -12.30 -14.95 -14.61
N ILE A 207 -13.22 -14.37 -13.85
CA ILE A 207 -13.06 -14.16 -12.41
C ILE A 207 -13.26 -15.48 -11.68
N VAL A 208 -12.24 -15.90 -10.95
CA VAL A 208 -12.28 -17.06 -10.06
C VAL A 208 -12.41 -16.55 -8.63
N TRP A 209 -13.33 -17.12 -7.86
CA TRP A 209 -13.59 -16.72 -6.47
C TRP A 209 -13.07 -17.77 -5.50
N ALA A 210 -12.40 -17.33 -4.43
CA ALA A 210 -12.09 -18.14 -3.26
C ALA A 210 -13.13 -17.91 -2.18
N ARG A 211 -13.60 -18.99 -1.56
CA ARG A 211 -14.34 -18.94 -0.30
C ARG A 211 -13.43 -19.40 0.83
N PRO A 212 -13.14 -18.54 1.83
CA PRO A 212 -12.47 -18.98 3.05
C PRO A 212 -13.29 -20.10 3.70
N GLY A 213 -12.63 -21.09 4.33
CA GLY A 213 -13.20 -22.41 4.67
C GLY A 213 -14.41 -22.50 5.61
N SER A 214 -15.09 -21.40 5.93
CA SER A 214 -16.40 -21.40 6.61
C SER A 214 -17.50 -20.99 5.63
N GLU A 215 -18.66 -21.64 5.67
CA GLU A 215 -19.79 -21.36 4.77
C GLU A 215 -20.28 -19.89 4.85
N ASP A 216 -20.10 -19.22 5.99
CA ASP A 216 -20.46 -17.81 6.21
C ASP A 216 -19.35 -16.80 5.83
N ALA A 217 -18.20 -17.27 5.32
CA ALA A 217 -17.15 -16.36 4.89
C ALA A 217 -17.48 -15.72 3.55
N ARG A 218 -17.28 -14.41 3.47
CA ARG A 218 -17.36 -13.65 2.23
C ARG A 218 -16.41 -14.27 1.19
N ALA A 219 -16.91 -14.46 -0.02
CA ALA A 219 -16.06 -14.82 -1.15
C ALA A 219 -15.21 -13.63 -1.58
N TRP A 220 -13.98 -13.90 -2.01
CA TRP A 220 -13.05 -12.91 -2.54
C TRP A 220 -12.57 -13.33 -3.93
N PRO A 221 -12.30 -12.38 -4.84
CA PRO A 221 -11.66 -12.72 -6.11
C PRO A 221 -10.28 -13.32 -5.82
N ALA A 222 -10.01 -14.49 -6.37
CA ALA A 222 -8.73 -15.19 -6.26
C ALA A 222 -7.84 -14.95 -7.48
N SER A 223 -8.45 -14.87 -8.67
CA SER A 223 -7.76 -14.48 -9.89
C SER A 223 -8.73 -13.96 -10.94
N PHE A 224 -8.23 -13.15 -11.87
CA PHE A 224 -9.01 -12.60 -12.98
C PHE A 224 -8.10 -12.03 -14.07
N VAL A 225 -8.70 -11.67 -15.20
CA VAL A 225 -8.05 -10.97 -16.31
C VAL A 225 -8.61 -9.56 -16.39
N PHE A 226 -7.73 -8.57 -16.56
CA PHE A 226 -8.12 -7.20 -16.87
C PHE A 226 -7.95 -6.93 -18.37
N ALA A 227 -8.99 -6.41 -19.00
CA ALA A 227 -8.99 -6.01 -20.39
C ALA A 227 -9.44 -4.55 -20.53
N ALA A 228 -8.79 -3.82 -21.43
CA ALA A 228 -9.19 -2.46 -21.80
C ALA A 228 -8.88 -2.23 -23.28
N GLY A 229 -9.64 -1.34 -23.93
CA GLY A 229 -9.49 -1.09 -25.37
C GLY A 229 -9.71 -2.33 -26.25
N GLY A 230 -10.47 -3.33 -25.77
CA GLY A 230 -10.75 -4.58 -26.48
C GLY A 230 -9.60 -5.60 -26.47
N SER A 231 -8.63 -5.48 -25.56
CA SER A 231 -7.53 -6.43 -25.42
C SER A 231 -7.23 -6.74 -23.96
N ASP A 232 -6.88 -7.99 -23.69
CA ASP A 232 -6.37 -8.45 -22.40
C ASP A 232 -5.02 -7.77 -22.13
N LEU A 233 -4.91 -7.07 -21.00
CA LEU A 233 -3.69 -6.35 -20.63
C LEU A 233 -2.86 -7.11 -19.61
N TRP A 234 -3.51 -7.70 -18.60
CA TRP A 234 -2.81 -8.48 -17.58
C TRP A 234 -3.71 -9.53 -16.93
N LYS A 235 -3.03 -10.50 -16.32
CA LYS A 235 -3.62 -11.46 -15.39
C LYS A 235 -3.24 -11.07 -13.97
N GLU A 236 -4.18 -11.23 -13.05
CA GLU A 236 -4.00 -10.93 -11.66
C GLU A 236 -4.31 -12.16 -10.80
N ALA A 237 -3.44 -12.45 -9.83
CA ALA A 237 -3.66 -13.42 -8.77
C ALA A 237 -3.65 -12.70 -7.43
N VAL A 238 -4.75 -12.82 -6.67
CA VAL A 238 -4.92 -12.15 -5.38
C VAL A 238 -4.28 -13.03 -4.31
N GLU A 239 -3.24 -12.50 -3.66
CA GLU A 239 -2.48 -13.21 -2.63
C GLU A 239 -3.16 -13.09 -1.27
N ASN A 240 -3.62 -11.88 -0.94
CA ASN A 240 -4.18 -11.58 0.37
C ASN A 240 -5.25 -10.49 0.27
N VAL A 241 -6.30 -10.61 1.09
CA VAL A 241 -7.35 -9.60 1.28
C VAL A 241 -7.66 -9.47 2.75
N GLU A 242 -7.65 -8.23 3.24
CA GLU A 242 -7.91 -7.89 4.63
C GLU A 242 -8.97 -6.80 4.69
N ASP A 243 -10.05 -7.01 5.45
CA ASP A 243 -11.26 -6.19 5.38
C ASP A 243 -11.57 -5.39 6.67
N GLU A 244 -10.69 -5.47 7.67
CA GLU A 244 -10.87 -4.82 8.98
C GLU A 244 -10.00 -3.57 9.19
N TRP A 245 -9.34 -3.08 8.13
CA TRP A 245 -8.42 -1.96 8.23
C TRP A 245 -9.09 -0.67 8.71
N LEU A 246 -8.40 0.03 9.61
CA LEU A 246 -8.75 1.38 10.07
C LEU A 246 -7.80 2.42 9.46
N PHE A 247 -8.04 2.76 8.18
CA PHE A 247 -7.25 3.76 7.48
C PHE A 247 -7.44 5.17 8.04
N SER A 248 -6.33 5.85 8.33
CA SER A 248 -6.31 7.31 8.48
C SER A 248 -6.49 7.97 7.12
N ASP A 249 -7.03 9.19 7.05
CA ASP A 249 -7.19 9.86 5.76
C ASP A 249 -5.84 10.13 5.09
N VAL A 250 -4.79 10.35 5.88
CA VAL A 250 -3.40 10.58 5.45
C VAL A 250 -2.85 9.40 4.64
N TRP A 251 -3.33 8.17 4.89
CA TRP A 251 -2.97 6.99 4.09
C TRP A 251 -3.26 7.18 2.61
N PHE A 252 -4.28 7.98 2.28
CA PHE A 252 -4.73 8.21 0.91
C PHE A 252 -4.15 9.48 0.29
N LEU A 253 -3.13 10.11 0.90
CA LEU A 253 -2.38 11.21 0.29
C LEU A 253 -1.07 10.74 -0.32
N PRO A 254 -0.60 11.41 -1.39
CA PRO A 254 0.79 11.30 -1.80
C PRO A 254 1.72 11.67 -0.65
N ARG A 255 2.75 10.85 -0.47
CA ARG A 255 3.69 10.96 0.65
C ARG A 255 4.36 12.33 0.76
N ASP A 256 4.75 12.91 -0.37
CA ASP A 256 5.39 14.21 -0.50
C ASP A 256 4.45 15.39 -0.18
N ARG A 257 3.16 15.12 0.04
CA ARG A 257 2.12 16.11 0.36
C ARG A 257 1.58 15.99 1.78
N VAL A 258 2.06 15.01 2.54
CA VAL A 258 1.65 14.81 3.93
C VAL A 258 2.00 16.05 4.77
N THR A 259 3.21 16.59 4.64
CA THR A 259 3.65 17.76 5.43
C THR A 259 2.82 18.99 5.23
N SER A 260 2.55 19.34 3.97
CA SER A 260 1.82 20.54 3.61
C SER A 260 0.36 20.49 4.08
N VAL A 261 -0.18 19.30 4.33
CA VAL A 261 -1.57 19.09 4.74
C VAL A 261 -1.73 18.85 6.24
N ILE A 262 -0.85 18.08 6.87
CA ILE A 262 -0.97 17.71 8.30
C ILE A 262 0.12 18.30 9.21
N GLY A 263 1.08 19.06 8.67
CA GLY A 263 2.12 19.73 9.45
C GLY A 263 3.21 18.81 10.00
N VAL A 264 3.29 17.56 9.53
CA VAL A 264 4.37 16.63 9.89
C VAL A 264 5.45 16.70 8.82
N GLU A 265 6.67 17.15 9.16
CA GLU A 265 7.81 17.11 8.21
C GLU A 265 8.00 15.68 7.69
N ALA A 266 7.54 15.45 6.47
CA ALA A 266 7.55 14.20 5.77
C ALA A 266 8.78 14.28 4.90
N THR A 267 9.87 13.77 5.42
CA THR A 267 11.03 13.45 4.61
C THR A 267 10.69 12.22 3.77
N ASP A 268 11.35 12.03 2.63
CA ASP A 268 11.26 10.76 1.88
C ASP A 268 11.81 9.54 2.66
N LYS A 269 12.24 9.74 3.91
CA LYS A 269 12.53 8.70 4.90
C LYS A 269 11.33 8.35 5.77
N LEU A 270 10.49 9.32 6.18
CA LEU A 270 9.25 9.08 6.93
C LEU A 270 8.07 8.71 6.00
N ARG A 271 7.48 7.53 6.16
CA ARG A 271 6.34 7.03 5.37
C ARG A 271 5.27 6.47 6.27
N VAL A 272 4.04 6.44 5.77
CA VAL A 272 3.00 5.58 6.34
C VAL A 272 3.06 4.24 5.61
N GLN A 273 3.05 3.13 6.35
CA GLN A 273 2.97 1.76 5.84
C GLN A 273 1.73 1.03 6.38
N ALA A 274 1.21 0.10 5.58
CA ALA A 274 0.19 -0.85 5.97
C ALA A 274 0.89 -2.19 6.24
N LEU A 275 0.91 -2.60 7.50
CA LEU A 275 1.32 -3.93 7.91
C LEU A 275 0.13 -4.89 7.89
N HIS A 276 0.17 -5.89 7.02
CA HIS A 276 -0.82 -6.95 6.99
C HIS A 276 -0.93 -7.66 8.35
N GLY A 277 -2.09 -8.24 8.60
CA GLY A 277 -2.29 -9.16 9.70
C GLY A 277 -1.33 -10.33 9.56
N ALA A 278 -0.63 -10.65 10.64
CA ALA A 278 0.38 -11.68 10.61
C ALA A 278 0.49 -12.38 11.96
N TRP A 279 0.85 -13.66 11.93
CA TRP A 279 1.30 -14.36 13.11
C TRP A 279 2.76 -14.02 13.35
N ILE A 280 3.05 -13.45 14.51
CA ILE A 280 4.38 -13.01 14.89
C ILE A 280 5.03 -14.12 15.71
N TYR A 281 6.13 -14.66 15.18
CA TYR A 281 7.06 -15.48 15.95
C TYR A 281 8.09 -14.58 16.59
N ARG A 282 8.09 -14.53 17.93
CA ARG A 282 9.07 -13.75 18.69
C ARG A 282 10.21 -14.63 19.17
N TRP A 283 11.42 -14.28 18.75
CA TRP A 283 12.67 -14.83 19.26
C TRP A 283 13.27 -13.86 20.27
N ASP A 284 13.21 -14.22 21.55
CA ASP A 284 13.77 -13.40 22.62
C ASP A 284 15.30 -13.51 22.66
N LEU A 285 15.98 -12.38 22.45
CA LEU A 285 17.45 -12.32 22.46
C LEU A 285 18.02 -12.30 23.87
N THR A 286 17.19 -12.01 24.89
CA THR A 286 17.61 -12.04 26.29
C THR A 286 17.66 -13.48 26.82
N GLU A 287 16.76 -14.34 26.35
CA GLU A 287 16.72 -15.76 26.71
C GLU A 287 17.67 -16.61 25.86
N ASN A 288 17.88 -16.21 24.59
CA ASN A 288 18.72 -16.90 23.63
C ASN A 288 19.72 -15.91 23.01
N PRO A 289 20.72 -15.44 23.79
CA PRO A 289 21.70 -14.47 23.30
C PRO A 289 22.48 -15.09 22.14
N LEU A 290 22.61 -14.33 21.06
CA LEU A 290 23.20 -14.74 19.78
C LEU A 290 24.73 -14.86 19.79
N SER A 291 25.29 -15.14 20.97
CA SER A 291 26.63 -14.84 21.48
C SER A 291 26.57 -13.73 22.53
N THR A 292 27.53 -13.74 23.45
CA THR A 292 27.73 -12.73 24.49
C THR A 292 28.05 -11.33 23.94
N GLU A 293 28.05 -11.12 22.62
CA GLU A 293 28.65 -9.96 21.95
C GLU A 293 27.71 -9.14 21.08
N ALA A 294 26.42 -9.51 20.87
CA ALA A 294 25.48 -8.72 20.06
C ALA A 294 25.14 -7.37 20.75
N THR A 295 26.07 -6.44 20.70
CA THR A 295 26.02 -5.10 21.29
C THR A 295 25.69 -4.05 20.24
N SER A 296 25.76 -4.41 18.96
CA SER A 296 25.41 -3.56 17.83
C SER A 296 24.14 -4.02 17.09
N LEU A 297 23.47 -3.08 16.41
CA LEU A 297 22.32 -3.38 15.55
C LEU A 297 22.68 -4.32 14.39
N GLN A 298 23.90 -4.18 13.86
CA GLN A 298 24.39 -5.01 12.76
C GLN A 298 24.50 -6.49 13.16
N GLU A 299 25.00 -6.78 14.36
CA GLU A 299 25.09 -8.16 14.86
C GLU A 299 23.72 -8.78 15.07
N ALA A 300 22.77 -8.02 15.61
CA ALA A 300 21.39 -8.49 15.78
C ALA A 300 20.71 -8.74 14.43
N ALA A 301 20.95 -7.90 13.41
CA ALA A 301 20.44 -8.11 12.06
C ALA A 301 21.05 -9.33 11.38
N ASN A 302 22.39 -9.50 11.48
CA ASN A 302 23.10 -10.67 10.94
C ASN A 302 22.60 -11.96 11.57
N ALA A 303 22.34 -11.94 12.87
CA ALA A 303 21.79 -13.06 13.57
C ALA A 303 20.35 -13.38 13.16
N GLY A 304 19.52 -12.36 12.93
CA GLY A 304 18.19 -12.56 12.37
C GLY A 304 18.23 -13.22 10.99
N ALA A 305 19.18 -12.79 10.16
CA ALA A 305 19.44 -13.44 8.88
C ALA A 305 19.90 -14.90 9.04
N ALA A 306 20.73 -15.20 10.03
CA ALA A 306 21.18 -16.57 10.30
C ALA A 306 20.06 -17.49 10.79
N SER A 307 19.11 -16.99 11.60
CA SER A 307 17.97 -17.76 12.09
C SER A 307 16.83 -17.91 11.08
N TRP A 308 16.89 -17.22 9.93
CA TRP A 308 15.86 -17.28 8.91
C TRP A 308 15.57 -18.69 8.39
N THR A 309 16.60 -19.52 8.22
CA THR A 309 16.44 -20.93 7.81
C THR A 309 15.60 -21.73 8.81
N SER A 310 15.74 -21.45 10.10
CA SER A 310 14.93 -22.08 11.15
C SER A 310 13.46 -21.64 11.07
N ILE A 311 13.20 -20.38 10.70
CA ILE A 311 11.85 -19.86 10.49
C ILE A 311 11.20 -20.48 9.25
N LEU A 312 11.94 -20.60 8.15
CA LEU A 312 11.44 -21.30 6.96
C LEU A 312 11.11 -22.76 7.26
N THR A 313 11.94 -23.44 8.07
CA THR A 313 11.68 -24.81 8.52
C THR A 313 10.41 -24.87 9.39
N LEU A 314 10.23 -23.92 10.30
CA LEU A 314 9.01 -23.82 11.12
C LEU A 314 7.77 -23.62 10.24
N VAL A 315 7.84 -22.75 9.22
CA VAL A 315 6.73 -22.50 8.30
C VAL A 315 6.45 -23.72 7.44
N ASP A 316 7.44 -24.50 6.99
CA ASP A 316 7.20 -25.78 6.30
C ASP A 316 6.47 -26.78 7.19
N ILE A 317 6.89 -26.90 8.46
CA ILE A 317 6.25 -27.80 9.42
C ILE A 317 4.79 -27.39 9.66
N LEU A 318 4.54 -26.11 9.94
CA LEU A 318 3.19 -25.59 10.14
C LEU A 318 2.34 -25.67 8.86
N GLY A 319 2.98 -25.46 7.70
CA GLY A 319 2.35 -25.47 6.38
C GLY A 319 1.78 -26.84 5.98
N ARG A 320 2.30 -27.93 6.55
CA ARG A 320 1.74 -29.29 6.38
C ARG A 320 0.37 -29.43 7.04
N GLU A 321 0.12 -28.71 8.13
CA GLU A 321 -1.17 -28.71 8.83
C GLU A 321 -2.09 -27.58 8.33
N LEU A 322 -1.50 -26.49 7.84
CA LEU A 322 -2.19 -25.27 7.44
C LEU A 322 -1.69 -24.80 6.07
N PRO A 323 -2.31 -25.27 4.98
CA PRO A 323 -1.91 -24.92 3.63
C PRO A 323 -1.95 -23.41 3.38
N GLY A 324 -0.92 -22.88 2.72
CA GLY A 324 -0.84 -21.46 2.34
C GLY A 324 -0.12 -20.55 3.34
N LEU A 325 0.51 -21.10 4.38
CA LEU A 325 1.42 -20.33 5.23
C LEU A 325 2.68 -19.92 4.46
N THR A 326 3.05 -18.65 4.56
CA THR A 326 4.30 -18.12 4.01
C THR A 326 5.02 -17.28 5.05
N ALA A 327 6.33 -17.20 4.97
CA ALA A 327 7.12 -16.32 5.83
C ALA A 327 7.39 -15.00 5.10
N SER A 328 7.11 -13.87 5.75
CA SER A 328 7.52 -12.56 5.25
C SER A 328 9.05 -12.48 5.28
N PRO A 329 9.73 -12.07 4.19
CA PRO A 329 11.17 -11.90 4.21
C PRO A 329 11.62 -10.72 5.08
N PHE A 330 10.73 -10.09 5.84
CA PHE A 330 11.05 -9.00 6.76
C PHE A 330 11.13 -9.50 8.20
N VAL A 331 12.12 -8.98 8.92
CA VAL A 331 12.39 -9.27 10.32
C VAL A 331 12.36 -7.96 11.09
N GLU A 332 11.63 -7.92 12.20
CA GLU A 332 11.56 -6.77 13.10
C GLU A 332 12.46 -6.98 14.31
N LEU A 333 13.48 -6.14 14.44
CA LEU A 333 14.33 -6.04 15.61
C LEU A 333 13.67 -5.13 16.65
N ILE A 334 13.35 -5.69 17.81
CA ILE A 334 12.74 -4.97 18.93
C ILE A 334 13.84 -4.39 19.80
N LEU A 335 13.81 -3.08 20.03
CA LEU A 335 14.77 -2.39 20.88
C LEU A 335 14.16 -1.99 22.22
N ASP A 336 15.01 -1.90 23.25
CA ASP A 336 14.66 -1.28 24.52
C ASP A 336 14.66 0.26 24.43
N GLU A 337 14.29 0.92 25.53
CA GLU A 337 14.28 2.39 25.64
C GLU A 337 15.65 3.02 25.31
N LYS A 338 16.74 2.29 25.59
CA LYS A 338 18.12 2.69 25.33
C LYS A 338 18.56 2.39 23.89
N GLY A 339 17.69 1.80 23.06
CA GLY A 339 17.99 1.45 21.67
C GLY A 339 18.75 0.14 21.50
N ARG A 340 18.82 -0.71 22.54
CA ARG A 340 19.51 -2.00 22.49
C ARG A 340 18.57 -3.11 21.99
N PRO A 341 19.04 -4.01 21.12
CA PRO A 341 18.32 -5.23 20.74
C PRO A 341 17.78 -6.04 21.92
N THR A 342 16.52 -6.46 21.86
CA THR A 342 15.87 -7.31 22.87
C THR A 342 15.18 -8.53 22.29
N ALA A 343 14.62 -8.44 21.08
CA ALA A 343 13.97 -9.55 20.40
C ALA A 343 14.05 -9.40 18.88
N LEU A 344 13.87 -10.50 18.17
CA LEU A 344 13.57 -10.54 16.74
C LEU A 344 12.14 -11.05 16.56
N GLU A 345 11.37 -10.38 15.72
CA GLU A 345 9.99 -10.74 15.38
C GLU A 345 9.93 -11.09 13.89
N TYR A 346 9.41 -12.28 13.61
CA TYR A 346 9.23 -12.80 12.25
C TYR A 346 7.74 -12.87 11.94
N GLU A 347 7.35 -12.36 10.78
CA GLU A 347 5.97 -12.42 10.33
C GLU A 347 5.71 -13.69 9.54
N ILE A 348 4.73 -14.46 9.98
CA ILE A 348 4.18 -15.61 9.28
C ILE A 348 2.80 -15.19 8.75
N ILE A 349 2.70 -15.11 7.44
CA ILE A 349 1.51 -14.72 6.71
C ILE A 349 0.64 -15.96 6.51
N SER A 350 -0.64 -15.82 6.86
CA SER A 350 -1.67 -16.83 6.67
C SER A 350 -2.83 -16.21 5.92
N SER A 351 -3.57 -17.01 5.17
CA SER A 351 -4.82 -16.60 4.50
C SER A 351 -5.97 -16.30 5.49
N GLY A 352 -5.73 -16.33 6.80
CA GLY A 352 -6.66 -15.85 7.81
C GLY A 352 -6.17 -15.99 9.26
N PRO A 353 -6.94 -15.50 10.24
CA PRO A 353 -6.62 -15.55 11.68
C PRO A 353 -6.87 -16.96 12.28
N GLN A 354 -6.51 -18.02 11.54
CA GLN A 354 -6.61 -19.39 12.04
C GLN A 354 -5.63 -19.57 13.19
N LYS A 355 -6.11 -20.10 14.32
CA LYS A 355 -5.31 -20.29 15.52
C LYS A 355 -4.15 -21.26 15.22
N LEU A 356 -2.93 -20.72 15.15
CA LEU A 356 -1.75 -21.55 14.96
C LEU A 356 -1.42 -22.33 16.25
N PRO A 357 -1.04 -23.61 16.17
CA PRO A 357 -0.61 -24.37 17.33
C PRO A 357 0.76 -23.87 17.84
N GLY A 358 0.83 -23.51 19.12
CA GLY A 358 2.08 -23.16 19.81
C GLY A 358 2.00 -21.86 20.62
N SER A 359 2.65 -21.83 21.79
CA SER A 359 2.60 -20.70 22.74
C SER A 359 3.45 -19.49 22.36
N ARG A 360 4.25 -19.56 21.28
CA ARG A 360 5.19 -18.52 20.86
C ARG A 360 4.72 -17.66 19.69
N LEU A 361 3.55 -17.97 19.12
CA LEU A 361 2.96 -17.23 18.02
C LEU A 361 1.88 -16.30 18.57
N THR A 362 2.00 -15.02 18.26
CA THR A 362 1.00 -14.01 18.62
C THR A 362 0.43 -13.39 17.37
N TYR A 363 -0.89 -13.28 17.27
CA TYR A 363 -1.49 -12.64 16.11
C TYR A 363 -1.40 -11.12 16.27
N ARG A 364 -0.73 -10.46 15.32
CA ARG A 364 -0.76 -9.01 15.16
C ARG A 364 -1.86 -8.68 14.14
N PRO A 365 -2.89 -7.91 14.52
CA PRO A 365 -3.91 -7.50 13.58
C PRO A 365 -3.30 -6.56 12.51
N PRO A 366 -3.96 -6.43 11.34
CA PRO A 366 -3.56 -5.46 10.34
C PRO A 366 -3.51 -4.05 10.95
N SER A 367 -2.44 -3.32 10.69
CA SER A 367 -2.17 -2.04 11.35
C SER A 367 -1.43 -1.08 10.44
N ILE A 368 -1.69 0.20 10.65
CA ILE A 368 -0.99 1.27 9.94
C ILE A 368 0.08 1.79 10.85
N VAL A 369 1.26 1.99 10.29
CA VAL A 369 2.42 2.46 11.03
C VAL A 369 3.10 3.60 10.29
N TRP A 370 3.71 4.51 11.02
CA TRP A 370 4.74 5.39 10.52
C TRP A 370 6.05 4.63 10.51
N ALA A 371 6.73 4.60 9.38
CA ALA A 371 8.02 3.97 9.21
C ALA A 371 9.05 5.02 8.75
N TYR A 372 10.24 5.04 9.36
CA TYR A 372 11.32 5.93 8.98
C TYR A 372 12.49 5.12 8.41
N ALA A 373 12.75 5.24 7.11
CA ALA A 373 13.87 4.58 6.44
C ALA A 373 15.21 5.18 6.91
N LEU A 374 16.09 4.34 7.45
CA LEU A 374 17.44 4.68 7.85
C LEU A 374 18.40 4.35 6.71
N ASP A 375 19.39 5.23 6.51
CA ASP A 375 20.50 4.97 5.60
C ASP A 375 21.71 4.56 6.46
N LEU A 376 22.01 3.25 6.45
CA LEU A 376 23.09 2.67 7.24
C LEU A 376 24.42 2.57 6.50
N THR A 377 24.56 3.18 5.32
CA THR A 377 25.79 3.04 4.52
C THR A 377 27.03 3.65 5.17
N THR A 378 26.89 4.40 6.28
CA THR A 378 28.00 5.05 7.00
C THR A 378 28.13 4.55 8.45
N LYS A 379 29.18 3.75 8.73
CA LYS A 379 29.49 3.10 10.03
C LYS A 379 29.56 4.01 11.27
N GLU A 380 29.67 5.33 11.13
CA GLU A 380 29.87 6.27 12.25
C GLU A 380 28.59 7.02 12.68
N ARG A 381 27.41 6.76 12.08
CA ARG A 381 26.18 7.54 12.30
C ARG A 381 25.00 6.77 12.88
N ASP A 382 25.17 5.52 13.28
CA ASP A 382 24.05 4.63 13.63
C ASP A 382 23.19 5.16 14.79
N LEU A 383 23.81 5.71 15.85
CA LEU A 383 23.09 6.26 17.01
C LEU A 383 22.46 7.64 16.75
N ASP A 384 23.14 8.50 15.98
CA ASP A 384 22.63 9.82 15.63
C ASP A 384 21.45 9.70 14.64
N ALA A 385 21.55 8.80 13.67
CA ALA A 385 20.46 8.52 12.73
C ALA A 385 19.23 7.93 13.44
N LEU A 386 19.42 7.04 14.42
CA LEU A 386 18.35 6.54 15.27
C LEU A 386 17.72 7.64 16.13
N SER A 387 18.53 8.55 16.68
CA SER A 387 18.03 9.68 17.46
C SER A 387 17.18 10.63 16.63
N VAL A 388 17.64 10.95 15.40
CA VAL A 388 16.87 11.75 14.44
C VAL A 388 15.58 11.02 14.03
N ALA A 389 15.64 9.73 13.71
CA ALA A 389 14.46 8.95 13.35
C ALA A 389 13.45 8.83 14.50
N ARG A 390 13.92 8.62 15.74
CA ARG A 390 13.09 8.62 16.95
C ARG A 390 12.41 9.96 17.15
N SER A 391 13.12 11.06 16.93
CA SER A 391 12.57 12.42 17.03
C SER A 391 11.52 12.68 15.96
N ALA A 392 11.79 12.32 14.69
CA ALA A 392 10.86 12.46 13.59
C ALA A 392 9.57 11.64 13.79
N LEU A 393 9.68 10.39 14.24
CA LEU A 393 8.52 9.58 14.58
C LEU A 393 7.78 10.11 15.81
N ALA A 394 8.50 10.56 16.84
CA ALA A 394 7.88 11.17 18.00
C ALA A 394 7.05 12.39 17.59
N GLU A 395 7.54 13.25 16.69
CA GLU A 395 6.75 14.36 16.15
C GLU A 395 5.56 13.89 15.30
N ALA A 396 5.75 12.88 14.43
CA ALA A 396 4.66 12.32 13.62
C ALA A 396 3.54 11.67 14.47
N THR A 397 3.90 11.17 15.66
CA THR A 397 2.99 10.49 16.61
C THR A 397 2.45 11.41 17.72
N LYS A 398 3.16 12.50 18.05
CA LYS A 398 2.78 13.51 19.08
C LYS A 398 1.42 14.16 18.83
N ALA A 399 0.89 14.09 17.61
CA ALA A 399 -0.45 14.57 17.28
C ALA A 399 -1.59 13.90 18.09
N LYS A 400 -1.36 12.78 18.81
CA LYS A 400 -2.35 12.20 19.74
C LYS A 400 -1.72 11.48 20.94
N GLN A 401 -1.73 12.16 22.09
CA GLN A 401 -1.78 11.63 23.47
C GLN A 401 -1.40 10.14 23.66
N GLY A 402 -0.10 9.82 23.65
CA GLY A 402 0.45 8.78 24.53
C GLY A 402 0.77 7.40 23.96
N ALA A 403 0.76 7.16 22.64
CA ALA A 403 1.34 5.92 22.11
C ALA A 403 2.88 5.98 22.25
N PRO A 404 3.53 5.05 22.97
CA PRO A 404 4.99 5.01 23.00
C PRO A 404 5.52 4.75 21.60
N VAL A 405 6.55 5.48 21.18
CA VAL A 405 7.33 5.16 19.97
C VAL A 405 7.93 3.77 20.20
N GLY A 406 7.26 2.74 19.69
CA GLY A 406 7.80 1.39 19.68
C GLY A 406 9.14 1.42 18.95
N SER A 407 10.21 1.03 19.62
CA SER A 407 11.54 1.06 19.02
C SER A 407 11.76 -0.19 18.17
N ARG A 408 10.95 -0.38 17.13
CA ARG A 408 11.07 -1.52 16.21
C ARG A 408 11.87 -1.11 14.98
N LEU A 409 12.89 -1.88 14.65
CA LEU A 409 13.65 -1.74 13.40
C LEU A 409 13.34 -2.90 12.47
N ARG A 410 12.67 -2.65 11.35
CA ARG A 410 12.42 -3.68 10.34
C ARG A 410 13.58 -3.77 9.37
N PHE A 411 14.01 -4.97 8.97
CA PHE A 411 14.97 -5.21 7.90
C PHE A 411 14.56 -6.41 7.04
N ARG A 412 15.03 -6.47 5.79
CA ARG A 412 14.75 -7.59 4.87
C ARG A 412 15.86 -8.64 4.95
N VAL A 413 15.47 -9.91 4.96
CA VAL A 413 16.35 -11.08 4.89
C VAL A 413 16.13 -11.77 3.54
N GLY A 414 17.19 -11.88 2.76
CA GLY A 414 17.18 -12.53 1.45
C GLY A 414 18.52 -12.38 0.72
N GLU A 415 18.78 -13.24 -0.25
CA GLU A 415 19.98 -13.16 -1.11
C GLU A 415 19.79 -12.09 -2.18
N GLU A 416 20.55 -11.00 -2.13
CA GLU A 416 20.96 -10.30 -3.35
C GLU A 416 22.23 -10.97 -3.87
N SER A 417 22.15 -11.64 -5.02
CA SER A 417 23.35 -12.07 -5.75
C SER A 417 23.99 -10.84 -6.40
N LEU A 418 24.99 -10.28 -5.75
CA LEU A 418 25.90 -9.26 -6.30
C LEU A 418 27.28 -9.87 -6.59
N GLY A 419 27.33 -10.97 -7.35
CA GLY A 419 28.59 -11.58 -7.80
C GLY A 419 29.55 -11.98 -6.66
N ASP A 420 30.84 -12.15 -7.01
CA ASP A 420 31.91 -12.70 -6.15
C ASP A 420 32.36 -11.79 -4.98
N VAL A 421 31.45 -11.02 -4.38
CA VAL A 421 31.74 -10.19 -3.19
C VAL A 421 30.81 -10.60 -2.05
N THR A 422 31.42 -10.73 -0.88
CA THR A 422 30.88 -11.13 0.43
C THR A 422 29.38 -10.84 0.66
N ARG A 423 28.65 -11.86 1.15
CA ARG A 423 27.25 -11.83 1.61
C ARG A 423 26.93 -10.55 2.41
N SER A 424 26.41 -9.52 1.75
CA SER A 424 25.82 -8.36 2.41
C SER A 424 24.31 -8.55 2.45
N VAL A 425 23.75 -8.70 3.65
CA VAL A 425 22.32 -8.48 3.89
C VAL A 425 22.04 -7.03 3.54
N GLY A 426 21.17 -6.76 2.56
CA GLY A 426 20.63 -5.43 2.34
C GLY A 426 19.72 -5.07 3.51
N ILE A 427 20.26 -4.36 4.51
CA ILE A 427 19.50 -3.98 5.70
C ILE A 427 18.86 -2.61 5.43
N ASP A 428 17.68 -2.61 4.81
CA ASP A 428 16.78 -1.45 4.86
C ASP A 428 16.18 -1.37 6.26
N LEU A 429 16.77 -0.58 7.17
CA LEU A 429 16.21 -0.41 8.50
C LEU A 429 15.06 0.60 8.47
N GLU A 430 13.91 0.20 9.00
CA GLU A 430 12.79 1.13 9.23
C GLU A 430 12.43 1.21 10.70
N LEU A 431 12.42 2.42 11.26
CA LEU A 431 11.89 2.64 12.61
C LEU A 431 10.36 2.80 12.53
N VAL A 432 9.62 1.96 13.24
CA VAL A 432 8.16 1.81 13.07
C VAL A 432 7.38 2.22 14.32
N ALA A 433 6.36 3.10 14.19
CA ALA A 433 5.43 3.46 15.27
C ALA A 433 3.98 3.38 14.79
N ASP A 434 3.04 2.97 15.64
CA ASP A 434 1.63 2.88 15.24
C ASP A 434 1.11 4.24 14.76
N ALA A 435 0.50 4.26 13.58
CA ALA A 435 -0.18 5.43 13.08
C ALA A 435 -1.44 5.65 13.92
N PRO A 436 -1.79 6.91 14.23
CA PRO A 436 -2.97 7.18 15.05
C PRO A 436 -4.20 6.56 14.39
N PRO A 437 -5.07 5.86 15.14
CA PRO A 437 -6.36 5.50 14.62
C PRO A 437 -7.05 6.78 14.16
N GLY A 438 -7.58 6.76 12.93
CA GLY A 438 -8.36 7.89 12.41
C GLY A 438 -9.39 8.28 13.46
N GLN A 439 -9.43 9.55 13.84
CA GLN A 439 -10.34 10.01 14.89
C GLN A 439 -11.77 9.72 14.41
N GLU A 440 -12.48 8.80 15.05
CA GLU A 440 -13.94 8.87 15.05
C GLU A 440 -14.26 10.19 15.78
N SER A 441 -14.70 11.19 15.03
CA SER A 441 -15.22 12.42 15.66
C SER A 441 -16.28 11.99 16.68
N PRO A 442 -16.24 12.49 17.92
CA PRO A 442 -17.21 12.11 18.94
C PRO A 442 -18.61 12.39 18.40
N VAL A 443 -19.45 11.36 18.43
CA VAL A 443 -20.88 11.50 18.19
C VAL A 443 -21.39 12.48 19.24
N LYS A 444 -21.66 13.73 18.84
CA LYS A 444 -22.54 14.58 19.64
C LYS A 444 -23.90 13.93 19.53
N GLU A 445 -24.36 13.34 20.63
CA GLU A 445 -25.75 12.91 20.75
C GLU A 445 -26.64 14.08 20.32
N PRO A 446 -27.72 13.83 19.55
CA PRO A 446 -28.71 14.86 19.30
C PRO A 446 -29.27 15.29 20.66
N VAL A 447 -29.09 16.57 20.98
CA VAL A 447 -29.80 17.23 22.08
C VAL A 447 -31.29 17.00 21.81
N LYS A 448 -31.95 16.33 22.76
CA LYS A 448 -33.39 16.05 22.74
C LYS A 448 -34.22 17.31 22.75
#